data_AF-A0A965YJE7-F1
#
_entry.id   AF-A0A965YJE7-F1
#
_cell.length_a   1.000
_cell.length_b   1.000
_cell.length_c   1.000
_cell.angle_alpha   90.00
_cell.angle_beta   90.00
_cell.angle_gamma   90.00
#
_symmetry.space_group_name_H-M   'P 1'
#
loop_
_entity.id
_entity.type
_entity.pdbx_description
1 polymer ?
#
loop_
_entity_poly.entity_id
_entity_poly.type
_entity_poly.pdbx_seq_one_letter_code
_entity_poly.pdbx_strand_id
1 'polypeptide(L)'
;MARPKNPKEQIRKHRITLRMNDSEYQFVNEQAEKYHYPIAVYARMMLLEHVPPIKYEVVADLDELKILTTEYGRIGNNLNQIAKYFNTGGTRSLAMEDEIHECISQLFILRKQVLRMAGDFHGSTKTHR
;
A
#
# COMPACT_ATOMS: atom_id res chain seq x y z
N MET A 1 -7.73 -22.24 18.61
CA MET A 1 -8.77 -21.19 18.67
C MET A 1 -9.57 -21.24 17.38
N ALA A 2 -10.91 -21.18 17.45
CA ALA A 2 -11.77 -21.31 16.27
C ALA A 2 -11.75 -20.02 15.44
N ARG A 3 -11.58 -20.15 14.13
CA ARG A 3 -11.67 -19.08 13.13
C ARG A 3 -13.05 -18.41 13.24
N PRO A 4 -13.15 -17.08 13.41
CA PRO A 4 -14.45 -16.41 13.40
C PRO A 4 -15.11 -16.66 12.05
N LYS A 5 -16.33 -17.22 12.07
CA LYS A 5 -17.17 -17.34 10.87
C LYS A 5 -17.58 -15.93 10.47
N ASN A 6 -17.19 -15.52 9.25
CA ASN A 6 -17.70 -14.29 8.66
C ASN A 6 -19.24 -14.28 8.74
N PRO A 7 -19.87 -13.17 9.16
CA PRO A 7 -21.32 -13.09 9.20
C PRO A 7 -21.85 -13.36 7.79
N LYS A 8 -22.82 -14.29 7.69
CA LYS A 8 -23.45 -14.68 6.42
C LYS A 8 -23.86 -13.42 5.67
N GLU A 9 -23.30 -13.21 4.48
CA GLU A 9 -23.68 -12.09 3.60
C GLU A 9 -25.21 -12.08 3.45
N GLN A 10 -25.86 -11.00 3.88
CA GLN A 10 -27.31 -10.89 3.77
C GLN A 10 -27.70 -10.89 2.30
N ILE A 11 -28.35 -11.97 1.86
CA ILE A 11 -28.86 -12.11 0.50
C ILE A 11 -29.92 -11.04 0.26
N ARG A 12 -29.68 -10.16 -0.72
CA ARG A 12 -30.58 -9.06 -1.08
C ARG A 12 -31.72 -9.60 -1.94
N LYS A 13 -32.95 -9.61 -1.43
CA LYS A 13 -34.13 -10.22 -2.07
C LYS A 13 -35.02 -9.26 -2.87
N HIS A 14 -34.95 -7.96 -2.60
CA HIS A 14 -35.81 -6.96 -3.22
C HIS A 14 -35.11 -6.24 -4.38
N ARG A 15 -35.81 -6.05 -5.50
CA ARG A 15 -35.31 -5.38 -6.71
C ARG A 15 -36.03 -4.05 -6.93
N ILE A 16 -35.25 -3.00 -7.16
CA ILE A 16 -35.73 -1.68 -7.58
C ILE A 16 -35.23 -1.46 -9.01
N THR A 17 -36.11 -0.98 -9.90
CA THR A 17 -35.77 -0.66 -11.30
C THR A 17 -35.95 0.84 -11.53
N LEU A 18 -34.89 1.51 -12.00
CA LEU A 18 -34.93 2.90 -12.42
C LEU A 18 -34.83 2.97 -13.95
N ARG A 19 -35.58 3.88 -14.58
CA ARG A 19 -35.33 4.28 -15.97
C ARG A 19 -34.54 5.58 -15.92
N MET A 20 -33.47 5.64 -16.70
CA MET A 20 -32.58 6.78 -16.81
C MET A 20 -32.41 7.13 -18.27
N ASN A 21 -32.22 8.41 -18.57
CA ASN A 21 -31.78 8.87 -19.88
C ASN A 21 -30.28 8.60 -20.07
N ASP A 22 -29.78 8.61 -21.30
CA ASP A 22 -28.39 8.26 -21.61
C ASP A 22 -27.38 9.12 -20.81
N SER A 23 -27.63 10.43 -20.70
CA SER A 23 -26.79 11.36 -19.95
C SER A 23 -26.78 11.08 -18.44
N GLU A 24 -27.92 10.68 -17.88
CA GLU A 24 -28.05 10.37 -16.45
C GLU A 24 -27.34 9.06 -16.11
N TYR A 25 -27.46 8.06 -16.99
CA TYR A 25 -26.76 6.79 -16.84
C TYR A 25 -25.24 6.98 -16.92
N GLN A 26 -24.77 7.78 -17.88
CA GLN A 26 -23.34 8.08 -18.02
C GLN A 26 -22.77 8.76 -16.77
N PHE A 27 -23.49 9.75 -16.22
CA PHE A 27 -23.06 10.42 -14.99
C PHE A 27 -22.93 9.45 -13.81
N VAL A 28 -23.88 8.53 -13.65
CA VAL A 28 -23.80 7.52 -12.58
C VAL A 28 -22.65 6.56 -12.81
N ASN A 29 -22.36 6.18 -14.06
CA ASN A 29 -21.23 5.31 -14.39
C ASN A 29 -19.89 5.98 -14.08
N GLU A 30 -19.69 7.22 -14.51
CA GLU A 30 -18.45 7.99 -14.26
C GLU A 30 -18.16 8.13 -12.76
N GLN A 31 -19.21 8.39 -11.96
CA GLN A 31 -19.05 8.47 -10.51
C GLN A 31 -18.77 7.10 -9.89
N ALA A 32 -19.43 6.05 -10.34
CA ALA A 32 -19.18 4.70 -9.86
C ALA A 32 -17.72 4.26 -10.14
N GLU A 33 -17.21 4.56 -11.33
CA GLU A 33 -15.80 4.33 -11.71
C GLU A 33 -14.84 5.13 -10.84
N LYS A 34 -15.12 6.42 -10.62
CA LYS A 34 -14.30 7.29 -9.76
C LYS A 34 -14.12 6.71 -8.35
N TYR A 35 -15.18 6.13 -7.79
CA TYR A 35 -15.14 5.50 -6.46
C TYR A 35 -14.81 4.00 -6.49
N HIS A 36 -14.49 3.43 -7.66
CA HIS A 36 -14.14 2.01 -7.83
C HIS A 36 -15.23 1.06 -7.31
N TYR A 37 -16.50 1.45 -7.43
CA TYR A 37 -17.63 0.64 -7.02
C TYR A 37 -18.44 0.19 -8.23
N PRO A 38 -19.03 -1.02 -8.20
CA PRO A 38 -20.06 -1.38 -9.18
C PRO A 38 -21.22 -0.38 -9.12
N ILE A 39 -21.81 -0.03 -10.27
CA ILE A 39 -22.93 0.91 -10.38
C ILE A 39 -24.05 0.61 -9.36
N ALA A 40 -24.40 -0.67 -9.19
CA ALA A 40 -25.43 -1.09 -8.25
C ALA A 40 -25.03 -0.91 -6.77
N VAL A 41 -23.74 -0.87 -6.44
CA VAL A 41 -23.24 -0.55 -5.10
C VAL A 41 -23.29 0.95 -4.88
N TYR A 42 -22.79 1.73 -5.85
CA TYR A 42 -22.81 3.19 -5.81
C TYR A 42 -24.24 3.75 -5.70
N ALA A 43 -25.16 3.31 -6.56
CA ALA A 43 -26.55 3.73 -6.52
C ALA A 43 -27.25 3.40 -5.19
N ARG A 44 -26.89 2.28 -4.55
CA ARG A 44 -27.43 1.89 -3.24
C ARG A 44 -26.87 2.75 -2.11
N MET A 45 -25.59 3.09 -2.16
CA MET A 45 -24.97 4.00 -1.19
C MET A 45 -25.63 5.38 -1.25
N MET A 46 -25.84 5.90 -2.46
CA MET A 46 -26.56 7.16 -2.69
C MET A 46 -28.01 7.11 -2.18
N LEU A 47 -28.74 6.03 -2.42
CA LEU A 47 -30.14 5.87 -1.97
C LEU A 47 -30.29 5.69 -0.46
N LEU A 48 -29.30 5.13 0.23
CA LEU A 48 -29.33 4.87 1.67
C LEU A 48 -28.62 5.97 2.49
N GLU A 49 -28.33 7.13 1.88
CA GLU A 49 -27.62 8.27 2.48
C GLU A 49 -26.26 7.93 3.12
N HIS A 50 -25.69 6.79 2.76
CA HIS A 50 -24.33 6.46 3.14
C HIS A 50 -23.41 7.15 2.14
N VAL A 51 -22.77 8.24 2.58
CA VAL A 51 -21.65 8.84 1.86
C VAL A 51 -20.68 7.69 1.52
N PRO A 52 -20.43 7.39 0.23
CA PRO A 52 -19.51 6.34 -0.12
C PRO A 52 -18.17 6.70 0.55
N PRO A 53 -17.63 5.88 1.46
CA PRO A 53 -16.34 6.17 2.04
C PRO A 53 -15.38 6.26 0.87
N ILE A 54 -14.79 7.44 0.66
CA ILE A 54 -13.84 7.63 -0.42
C ILE A 54 -12.64 6.77 -0.07
N LYS A 55 -12.60 5.55 -0.63
CA LYS A 55 -11.41 4.73 -0.62
C LYS A 55 -10.45 5.39 -1.59
N TYR A 56 -9.70 6.36 -1.09
CA TYR A 56 -8.43 6.70 -1.69
C TYR A 56 -7.51 5.50 -1.45
N GLU A 57 -7.60 4.49 -2.32
CA GLU A 57 -6.40 3.70 -2.58
C GLU A 57 -5.47 4.68 -3.28
N VAL A 58 -4.45 5.15 -2.57
CA VAL A 58 -3.33 5.86 -3.20
C VAL A 58 -2.70 4.84 -4.14
N VAL A 59 -3.18 4.79 -5.38
CA VAL A 59 -2.57 4.05 -6.47
C VAL A 59 -1.36 4.87 -6.91
N ALA A 60 -0.38 4.99 -6.02
CA ALA A 60 0.97 5.26 -6.46
C ALA A 60 1.39 4.01 -7.23
N ASP A 61 1.65 4.16 -8.53
CA ASP A 61 2.02 3.09 -9.45
C ASP A 61 2.87 2.02 -8.76
N LEU A 62 2.24 0.86 -8.52
CA LEU A 62 2.84 -0.25 -7.79
C LEU A 62 4.12 -0.75 -8.47
N ASP A 63 4.32 -0.45 -9.75
CA ASP A 63 5.47 -0.88 -10.51
C ASP A 63 6.79 -0.25 -10.02
N GLU A 64 6.80 1.06 -9.71
CA GLU A 64 8.00 1.72 -9.19
C GLU A 64 8.36 1.20 -7.79
N LEU A 65 7.36 1.01 -6.93
CA LEU A 65 7.54 0.45 -5.59
C LEU A 65 7.99 -1.02 -5.63
N LYS A 66 7.54 -1.78 -6.62
CA LYS A 66 7.93 -3.18 -6.82
C LYS A 66 9.37 -3.30 -7.31
N ILE A 67 9.80 -2.42 -8.20
CA ILE A 67 11.22 -2.31 -8.61
C ILE A 67 12.07 -1.98 -7.39
N LEU A 68 11.67 -0.97 -6.62
CA LEU A 68 12.38 -0.56 -5.41
C LEU A 68 12.49 -1.71 -4.37
N THR A 69 11.39 -2.44 -4.14
CA THR A 69 11.37 -3.59 -3.22
C THR A 69 12.29 -4.72 -3.72
N THR A 70 12.37 -4.93 -5.03
CA THR A 70 13.24 -5.93 -5.65
C THR A 70 14.72 -5.57 -5.46
N GLU A 71 15.09 -4.31 -5.67
CA GLU A 71 16.46 -3.83 -5.44
C GLU A 71 16.86 -3.92 -3.96
N TYR A 72 15.96 -3.57 -3.04
CA TYR A 72 16.21 -3.78 -1.60
C TYR A 72 16.41 -5.26 -1.24
N GLY A 73 15.67 -6.17 -1.87
CA GLY A 73 15.86 -7.62 -1.71
C GLY A 73 17.25 -8.09 -2.17
N ARG A 74 17.76 -7.54 -3.28
CA ARG A 74 19.12 -7.82 -3.78
C ARG A 74 20.20 -7.32 -2.82
N ILE A 75 20.04 -6.10 -2.30
CA ILE A 75 20.94 -5.53 -1.29
C ILE A 75 20.95 -6.41 -0.03
N GLY A 76 19.78 -6.83 0.46
CA GLY A 76 19.68 -7.72 1.62
C GLY A 76 20.38 -9.06 1.42
N ASN A 77 20.26 -9.65 0.22
CA ASN A 77 20.99 -10.88 -0.12
C ASN A 77 22.51 -10.70 -0.14
N ASN A 78 23.01 -9.58 -0.67
CA ASN A 78 24.44 -9.27 -0.66
C ASN A 78 24.96 -9.11 0.77
N LEU A 79 24.22 -8.40 1.63
CA LEU A 79 24.54 -8.27 3.05
C LEU A 79 24.57 -9.63 3.76
N ASN A 80 23.62 -10.51 3.45
CA ASN A 80 23.59 -11.85 4.02
C ASN A 80 24.79 -12.70 3.57
N GLN A 81 25.26 -12.53 2.33
CA GLN A 81 26.48 -13.19 1.85
C GLN A 81 27.74 -12.67 2.55
N ILE A 82 27.86 -11.36 2.74
CA ILE A 82 28.97 -10.74 3.49
C ILE A 82 28.97 -11.25 4.93
N ALA A 83 27.81 -11.25 5.59
CA ALA A 83 27.66 -11.79 6.95
C ALA A 83 28.05 -13.27 7.02
N LYS A 84 27.59 -14.08 6.05
CA LYS A 84 27.94 -15.51 5.98
C LYS A 84 29.43 -15.72 5.79
N TYR A 85 30.07 -14.97 4.89
CA TYR A 85 31.51 -15.05 4.62
C TYR A 85 32.34 -14.83 5.90
N PHE A 86 32.02 -13.78 6.66
CA PHE A 86 32.71 -13.50 7.92
C PHE A 86 32.39 -14.52 9.02
N ASN A 87 31.13 -14.99 9.10
CA ASN A 87 30.75 -16.03 10.06
C ASN A 87 31.45 -17.38 9.81
N THR A 88 31.88 -17.66 8.58
CA THR A 88 32.60 -18.89 8.22
C THR A 88 34.13 -18.78 8.31
N GLY A 89 34.67 -17.70 8.88
CA GLY A 89 36.13 -17.51 9.02
C GLY A 89 36.80 -16.81 7.83
N GLY A 90 36.05 -16.00 7.08
CA GLY A 90 36.60 -15.15 6.01
C GLY A 90 37.66 -14.17 6.53
N THR A 91 38.68 -13.89 5.71
CA THR A 91 39.76 -12.97 6.07
C THR A 91 39.27 -11.52 6.10
N ARG A 92 39.52 -10.82 7.21
CA ARG A 92 39.18 -9.40 7.39
C ARG A 92 40.37 -8.55 6.96
N SER A 93 40.22 -7.82 5.87
CA SER A 93 41.16 -6.77 5.45
C SER A 93 40.72 -5.44 6.05
N LEU A 94 41.67 -4.64 6.56
CA LEU A 94 41.39 -3.27 7.04
C LEU A 94 40.69 -2.42 5.98
N ALA A 95 41.12 -2.49 4.72
CA ALA A 95 40.48 -1.78 3.61
C ALA A 95 39.01 -2.20 3.40
N MET A 96 38.70 -3.47 3.64
CA MET A 96 37.34 -3.99 3.51
C MET A 96 36.44 -3.56 4.68
N GLU A 97 37.01 -3.42 5.88
CA GLU A 97 36.30 -2.84 7.03
C GLU A 97 35.97 -1.37 6.80
N ASP A 98 36.95 -0.60 6.30
CA ASP A 98 36.77 0.82 5.99
C ASP A 98 35.68 1.06 4.93
N GLU A 99 35.68 0.27 3.84
CA GLU A 99 34.64 0.34 2.80
C GLU A 99 33.24 0.01 3.35
N ILE A 100 33.13 -1.01 4.22
CA ILE A 100 31.85 -1.38 4.84
C ILE A 100 31.36 -0.24 5.74
N HIS A 101 32.25 0.37 6.54
CA HIS A 101 31.91 1.49 7.40
C HIS A 101 31.47 2.73 6.59
N GLU A 102 32.14 3.02 5.48
CA GLU A 102 31.73 4.10 4.58
C GLU A 102 30.36 3.83 3.97
N CYS A 103 30.11 2.61 3.49
CA CYS A 103 28.84 2.25 2.89
C CYS A 103 27.67 2.33 3.90
N ILE A 104 27.89 1.90 5.14
CA ILE A 104 26.93 2.05 6.24
C ILE A 104 26.63 3.54 6.48
N SER A 105 27.65 4.39 6.50
CA SER A 105 27.49 5.84 6.67
C SER A 105 26.64 6.46 5.55
N GLN A 106 26.92 6.10 4.30
CA GLN A 106 26.14 6.57 3.14
C GLN A 106 24.68 6.11 3.22
N LEU A 107 24.41 4.88 3.66
CA LEU A 107 23.04 4.38 3.88
C LEU A 107 22.29 5.18 4.96
N PHE A 108 22.96 5.58 6.05
CA PHE A 108 22.34 6.41 7.09
C PHE A 108 21.98 7.81 6.56
N ILE A 109 22.84 8.41 5.74
CA ILE A 109 22.58 9.70 5.08
C ILE A 109 21.36 9.58 4.17
N LEU A 110 21.32 8.53 3.35
CA LEU A 110 20.24 8.31 2.40
C LEU A 110 18.91 8.05 3.14
N ARG A 111 18.91 7.28 4.22
CA ARG A 111 17.75 7.11 5.12
C ARG A 111 17.25 8.46 5.65
N LYS A 112 18.15 9.34 6.10
CA LYS A 112 17.79 10.67 6.62
C LYS A 112 17.21 11.57 5.53
N GLN A 113 17.73 11.50 4.31
CA GLN A 113 17.19 12.23 3.16
C GLN A 113 15.79 11.71 2.77
N VAL A 114 15.60 10.40 2.70
CA VAL A 114 14.28 9.78 2.44
C VAL A 114 13.28 10.18 3.51
N LEU A 115 13.66 10.14 4.80
CA LEU A 115 12.78 10.57 5.89
C LEU A 115 12.40 12.06 5.79
N ARG A 116 13.34 12.93 5.36
CA ARG A 116 13.04 14.34 5.10
C ARG A 116 12.09 14.53 3.91
N MET A 117 12.27 13.75 2.84
CA MET A 117 11.43 13.80 1.63
C MET A 117 10.03 13.22 1.87
N ALA A 118 9.92 12.18 2.70
CA ALA A 118 8.66 11.59 3.12
C ALA A 118 7.82 12.57 3.96
N GLY A 119 8.46 13.53 4.64
CA GLY A 119 7.78 14.46 5.53
C GLY A 119 7.29 13.79 6.82
N ASP A 120 6.78 14.61 7.73
CA ASP A 120 6.22 14.19 9.01
C ASP A 120 4.87 13.48 8.79
N PHE A 121 4.90 12.18 8.47
CA PHE A 121 3.71 11.33 8.50
C PHE A 121 3.24 11.13 9.95
N HIS A 122 2.61 12.15 10.51
CA HIS A 122 1.73 12.00 11.66
C HIS A 122 0.46 11.30 11.15
N GLY A 123 0.53 9.97 11.01
CA GLY A 123 -0.67 9.16 10.95
C GLY A 123 -1.49 9.50 12.18
N SER A 124 -2.60 10.21 11.99
CA SER A 124 -3.49 10.63 13.04
C SER A 124 -4.05 9.39 13.74
N THR A 125 -3.38 8.96 14.81
CA THR A 125 -3.83 7.93 15.75
C THR A 125 -4.97 8.46 16.61
N LYS A 126 -6.08 8.84 15.98
CA LYS A 126 -7.30 9.22 16.68
C LYS A 126 -8.54 8.72 15.94
N THR A 127 -8.79 7.42 16.03
CA THR A 127 -10.17 6.91 15.99
C THR A 127 -10.30 5.70 16.93
N HIS A 128 -10.34 5.98 18.22
CA HIS A 128 -11.05 5.15 19.20
C HIS A 128 -11.77 6.08 20.17
N ARG A 129 -13.07 6.28 19.93
CA ARG A 129 -14.06 6.39 20.99
C ARG A 129 -15.43 6.00 20.45
#